data_AF-A0A925DVW1-F1
#
_entry.id   AF-A0A925DVW1-F1
#
_cell.length_a   1.000
_cell.length_b   1.000
_cell.length_c   1.000
_cell.angle_alpha   90.00
_cell.angle_beta   90.00
_cell.angle_gamma   90.00
#
_symmetry.space_group_name_H-M   'P 1'
#
loop_
_entity.id
_entity.type
_entity.pdbx_description
1 polymer ?
#
loop_
_entity_poly.entity_id
_entity_poly.type
_entity_poly.pdbx_seq_one_letter_code
_entity_poly.pdbx_strand_id
1 'polypeptide(L)'
;YLVQQEDGMIQLFTPPFDKSAMNPGYIKGYVPGVRENGGQYTHAAIWLVMAFAAIGDKKRTWELLQMINPLNRGNTAEKISVYKAEPYVVAADVYAEPKHKGRGGWTWYTGSAGWMYQLILESFIGLKREAGKISFTPCIPEDWPSVKIKYRNGDRMYELELVQVLEAGNMITRLLVDGITQPHLSFEVEPANVPEPEEIQDAER
;
A
#
# COMPACT_ATOMS: atom_id res chain seq x y z
N TYR A 1 -21.00 -5.02 7.03
CA TYR A 1 -20.01 -4.44 6.10
C TYR A 1 -18.65 -5.01 6.45
N LEU A 2 -17.79 -5.33 5.47
CA LEU A 2 -16.50 -6.03 5.70
C LEU A 2 -15.41 -5.15 6.34
N VAL A 3 -15.53 -3.83 6.18
CA VAL A 3 -14.68 -2.85 6.87
C VAL A 3 -15.24 -2.65 8.27
N GLN A 4 -14.51 -3.13 9.28
CA GLN A 4 -14.79 -2.99 10.70
C GLN A 4 -13.94 -1.83 11.25
N GLN A 5 -14.46 -0.59 11.20
CA GLN A 5 -13.66 0.59 11.54
C GLN A 5 -13.18 0.60 13.00
N GLU A 6 -14.05 0.21 13.94
CA GLU A 6 -13.73 0.17 15.38
C GLU A 6 -12.59 -0.81 15.68
N ASP A 7 -12.57 -1.92 14.95
CA ASP A 7 -11.56 -2.98 15.09
C ASP A 7 -10.32 -2.71 14.22
N GLY A 8 -10.36 -1.67 13.39
CA GLY A 8 -9.34 -1.34 12.41
C GLY A 8 -9.05 -2.51 11.46
N MET A 9 -10.07 -3.15 10.90
CA MET A 9 -9.90 -4.39 10.12
C MET A 9 -10.76 -4.41 8.85
N ILE A 10 -10.25 -5.05 7.80
CA ILE A 10 -10.95 -5.29 6.54
C ILE A 10 -11.03 -6.80 6.31
N GLN A 11 -12.18 -7.41 6.60
CA GLN A 11 -12.36 -8.86 6.51
C GLN A 11 -12.43 -9.33 5.05
N LEU A 12 -11.93 -10.55 4.79
CA LEU A 12 -11.99 -11.16 3.47
C LEU A 12 -13.43 -11.50 3.06
N PHE A 13 -14.21 -12.06 3.98
CA PHE A 13 -15.66 -12.26 3.81
C PHE A 13 -16.35 -12.43 5.17
N THR A 14 -17.68 -12.40 5.16
CA THR A 14 -18.52 -12.67 6.33
C THR A 14 -19.87 -13.24 5.85
N PRO A 15 -20.49 -14.19 6.57
CA PRO A 15 -19.97 -14.88 7.76
C PRO A 15 -18.85 -15.88 7.42
N PRO A 16 -17.94 -16.19 8.36
CA PRO A 16 -16.97 -17.27 8.19
C PRO A 16 -17.67 -18.63 8.09
N PHE A 17 -17.00 -19.61 7.48
CA PHE A 17 -17.46 -20.99 7.45
C PHE A 17 -17.22 -21.66 8.80
N ASP A 18 -18.24 -22.32 9.36
CA ASP A 18 -18.14 -23.08 10.60
C ASP A 18 -18.89 -24.41 10.45
N LYS A 19 -20.08 -24.53 11.04
CA LYS A 19 -20.94 -25.73 10.97
C LYS A 19 -21.94 -25.64 9.82
N SER A 20 -21.46 -25.58 8.58
CA SER A 20 -22.33 -25.64 7.40
C SER A 20 -22.18 -26.97 6.65
N ALA A 21 -23.16 -27.37 5.82
CA ALA A 21 -22.99 -28.51 4.91
C ALA A 21 -22.09 -28.15 3.71
N MET A 22 -21.91 -26.86 3.43
CA MET A 22 -21.06 -26.34 2.36
C MET A 22 -19.60 -26.75 2.61
N ASN A 23 -18.94 -27.28 1.57
CA ASN A 23 -17.53 -27.64 1.60
C ASN A 23 -16.73 -26.78 0.60
N PRO A 24 -16.27 -25.59 1.01
CA PRO A 24 -15.46 -24.70 0.17
C PRO A 24 -13.98 -25.13 0.08
N GLY A 25 -13.65 -26.35 0.52
CA GLY A 25 -12.28 -26.85 0.59
C GLY A 25 -11.56 -26.43 1.88
N TYR A 26 -10.23 -26.35 1.80
CA TYR A 26 -9.34 -26.19 2.96
C TYR A 26 -9.63 -24.97 3.83
N ILE A 27 -10.22 -23.92 3.25
CA ILE A 27 -10.60 -22.69 3.98
C ILE A 27 -11.48 -22.97 5.21
N LYS A 28 -12.33 -24.00 5.16
CA LYS A 28 -13.17 -24.40 6.28
C LYS A 28 -12.41 -25.14 7.40
N GLY A 29 -11.17 -25.54 7.14
CA GLY A 29 -10.27 -26.11 8.13
C GLY A 29 -9.73 -25.08 9.14
N TYR A 30 -9.81 -23.78 8.81
CA TYR A 30 -9.45 -22.72 9.75
C TYR A 30 -10.57 -22.39 10.72
N VAL A 31 -10.17 -21.96 11.92
CA VAL A 31 -11.09 -21.40 12.92
C VAL A 31 -11.84 -20.20 12.32
N PRO A 32 -13.16 -20.06 12.56
CA PRO A 32 -13.93 -18.90 12.10
C PRO A 32 -13.31 -17.57 12.55
N GLY A 33 -13.08 -16.66 11.59
CA GLY A 33 -12.44 -15.37 11.82
C GLY A 33 -10.91 -15.40 11.80
N VAL A 34 -10.29 -16.52 11.43
CA VAL A 34 -8.82 -16.65 11.36
C VAL A 34 -8.39 -16.87 9.91
N ARG A 35 -7.28 -16.22 9.52
CA ARG A 35 -6.67 -16.36 8.19
C ARG A 35 -7.69 -16.11 7.07
N GLU A 36 -7.75 -16.99 6.07
CA GLU A 36 -8.67 -16.90 4.96
C GLU A 36 -10.13 -17.10 5.38
N ASN A 37 -10.42 -17.75 6.52
CA ASN A 37 -11.80 -18.03 6.94
C ASN A 37 -12.45 -16.84 7.68
N GLY A 38 -12.65 -15.72 6.97
CA GLY A 38 -13.31 -14.52 7.49
C GLY A 38 -12.44 -13.64 8.39
N GLY A 39 -11.14 -13.91 8.50
CA GLY A 39 -10.17 -12.94 8.99
C GLY A 39 -9.89 -11.84 7.94
N GLN A 40 -9.02 -10.89 8.27
CA GLN A 40 -8.43 -10.02 7.25
C GLN A 40 -7.30 -10.77 6.58
N TYR A 41 -7.37 -10.93 5.26
CA TYR A 41 -6.23 -11.28 4.43
C TYR A 41 -5.62 -9.98 3.90
N THR A 42 -4.50 -9.52 4.46
CA THR A 42 -3.97 -8.16 4.27
C THR A 42 -3.71 -7.85 2.80
N HIS A 43 -3.30 -8.85 2.02
CA HIS A 43 -3.14 -8.72 0.57
C HIS A 43 -4.45 -8.29 -0.12
N ALA A 44 -5.57 -8.96 0.16
CA ALA A 44 -6.86 -8.58 -0.40
C ALA A 44 -7.37 -7.24 0.14
N ALA A 45 -7.08 -6.94 1.40
CA ALA A 45 -7.38 -5.63 1.99
C ALA A 45 -6.62 -4.51 1.26
N ILE A 46 -5.34 -4.71 0.92
CA ILE A 46 -4.54 -3.77 0.12
C ILE A 46 -5.18 -3.54 -1.26
N TRP A 47 -5.61 -4.60 -1.95
CA TRP A 47 -6.30 -4.45 -3.23
C TRP A 47 -7.59 -3.64 -3.15
N LEU A 48 -8.35 -3.77 -2.05
CA LEU A 48 -9.50 -2.91 -1.82
C LEU A 48 -9.09 -1.44 -1.74
N VAL A 49 -7.99 -1.12 -1.04
CA VAL A 49 -7.47 0.26 -0.97
C VAL A 49 -7.01 0.75 -2.34
N MET A 50 -6.31 -0.09 -3.10
CA MET A 50 -5.89 0.23 -4.47
C MET A 50 -7.10 0.48 -5.40
N ALA A 51 -8.20 -0.24 -5.20
CA ALA A 51 -9.43 -0.03 -5.97
C ALA A 51 -10.08 1.32 -5.67
N PHE A 52 -10.14 1.74 -4.38
CA PHE A 52 -10.59 3.09 -4.02
C PHE A 52 -9.69 4.18 -4.61
N ALA A 53 -8.37 3.95 -4.62
CA ALA A 53 -7.42 4.86 -5.22
C ALA A 53 -7.65 5.00 -6.74
N ALA A 54 -7.90 3.87 -7.42
CA ALA A 54 -8.15 3.82 -8.86
C ALA A 54 -9.41 4.58 -9.29
N ILE A 55 -10.44 4.64 -8.45
CA ILE A 55 -11.65 5.44 -8.71
C ILE A 55 -11.53 6.90 -8.21
N GLY A 56 -10.38 7.29 -7.68
CA GLY A 56 -10.11 8.66 -7.21
C GLY A 56 -10.70 9.02 -5.84
N ASP A 57 -11.15 8.05 -5.04
CA ASP A 57 -11.68 8.31 -3.71
C ASP A 57 -10.54 8.51 -2.70
N LYS A 58 -9.98 9.72 -2.70
CA LYS A 58 -8.84 10.13 -1.85
C LYS A 58 -9.11 9.89 -0.37
N LYS A 59 -10.31 10.27 0.10
CA LYS A 59 -10.69 10.16 1.51
C LYS A 59 -10.72 8.70 1.93
N ARG A 60 -11.41 7.86 1.17
CA ARG A 60 -11.53 6.43 1.51
C ARG A 60 -10.21 5.69 1.39
N THR A 61 -9.42 6.03 0.37
CA THR A 61 -8.06 5.48 0.19
C THR A 61 -7.21 5.76 1.42
N TRP A 62 -7.21 7.00 1.91
CA TRP A 62 -6.44 7.37 3.09
C TRP A 62 -6.93 6.70 4.37
N GLU A 63 -8.24 6.71 4.63
CA GLU A 63 -8.83 6.04 5.79
C GLU A 63 -8.45 4.56 5.87
N LEU A 64 -8.57 3.84 4.74
CA LEU A 64 -8.30 2.41 4.70
C LEU A 64 -6.80 2.12 4.74
N LEU A 65 -5.95 2.92 4.07
CA LEU A 65 -4.49 2.79 4.18
C LEU A 65 -4.04 2.92 5.63
N GLN A 66 -4.56 3.92 6.35
CA GLN A 66 -4.25 4.11 7.78
C GLN A 66 -4.70 2.92 8.64
N MET A 67 -5.79 2.26 8.27
CA MET A 67 -6.31 1.07 8.96
C MET A 67 -5.39 -0.16 8.79
N ILE A 68 -4.81 -0.34 7.61
CA ILE A 68 -3.96 -1.50 7.30
C ILE A 68 -2.46 -1.24 7.54
N ASN A 69 -2.08 0.01 7.81
CA ASN A 69 -0.70 0.38 8.13
C ASN A 69 -0.25 -0.23 9.48
N PRO A 70 0.81 -1.07 9.51
CA PRO A 70 1.27 -1.71 10.74
C PRO A 70 1.73 -0.72 11.82
N LEU A 71 2.23 0.47 11.44
CA LEU A 71 2.65 1.50 12.39
C LEU A 71 1.49 1.95 13.30
N ASN A 72 0.27 2.01 12.74
CA ASN A 72 -0.93 2.40 13.48
C ASN A 72 -1.44 1.30 14.42
N ARG A 73 -0.86 0.09 14.36
CA ARG A 73 -1.13 -1.04 15.26
C ARG A 73 -0.14 -1.13 16.42
N GLY A 74 0.93 -0.34 16.42
CA GLY A 74 1.92 -0.32 17.49
C GLY A 74 2.25 1.06 18.04
N ASN A 75 1.47 2.09 17.72
CA ASN A 75 1.75 3.46 18.18
C ASN A 75 1.36 3.74 19.64
N THR A 76 0.73 2.78 20.33
CA THR A 76 0.50 2.82 21.79
C THR A 76 0.69 1.44 22.41
N ALA A 77 0.92 1.40 23.73
CA ALA A 77 1.09 0.14 24.46
C ALA A 77 -0.17 -0.74 24.42
N GLU A 78 -1.36 -0.12 24.46
CA GLU A 78 -2.64 -0.80 24.39
C GLU A 78 -2.79 -1.50 23.05
N LYS A 79 -2.47 -0.81 21.94
CA LYS A 79 -2.54 -1.40 20.60
C LYS A 79 -1.53 -2.51 20.38
N ILE A 80 -0.30 -2.36 20.87
CA ILE A 80 0.69 -3.46 20.87
C ILE A 80 0.15 -4.67 21.64
N SER A 81 -0.48 -4.42 22.79
CA SER A 81 -1.04 -5.48 23.63
C SER A 81 -2.14 -6.28 22.94
N VAL A 82 -2.86 -5.66 21.99
CA VAL A 82 -3.86 -6.29 21.11
C VAL A 82 -3.19 -6.94 19.90
N TYR A 83 -2.31 -6.23 19.19
CA TYR A 83 -1.74 -6.68 17.91
C TYR A 83 -0.83 -7.90 18.07
N LYS A 84 -0.05 -7.98 19.17
CA LYS A 84 0.82 -9.13 19.52
C LYS A 84 1.83 -9.54 18.43
N ALA A 85 2.10 -8.69 17.45
CA ALA A 85 3.07 -8.90 16.37
C ALA A 85 3.92 -7.63 16.16
N GLU A 86 4.95 -7.71 15.32
CA GLU A 86 5.87 -6.60 15.05
C GLU A 86 5.18 -5.44 14.31
N PRO A 87 5.11 -4.23 14.89
CA PRO A 87 4.36 -3.11 14.29
C PRO A 87 5.13 -2.34 13.20
N TYR A 88 6.28 -2.86 12.79
CA TYR A 88 7.15 -2.26 11.77
C TYR A 88 7.27 -3.12 10.50
N VAL A 89 6.60 -4.28 10.47
CA VAL A 89 6.46 -5.13 9.28
C VAL A 89 4.98 -5.43 9.02
N VAL A 90 4.65 -5.69 7.75
CA VAL A 90 3.29 -6.05 7.34
C VAL A 90 2.99 -7.50 7.71
N ALA A 91 1.86 -7.74 8.39
CA ALA A 91 1.32 -9.07 8.65
C ALA A 91 0.53 -9.60 7.45
N ALA A 92 0.60 -10.91 7.17
CA ALA A 92 -0.20 -11.53 6.13
C ALA A 92 -1.70 -11.45 6.44
N ASP A 93 -2.05 -11.53 7.72
CA ASP A 93 -3.43 -11.55 8.18
C ASP A 93 -3.63 -10.93 9.56
N VAL A 94 -4.86 -10.53 9.84
CA VAL A 94 -5.32 -10.03 11.14
C VAL A 94 -6.58 -10.78 11.54
N TYR A 95 -6.62 -11.28 12.78
CA TYR A 95 -7.71 -12.13 13.24
C TYR A 95 -8.98 -11.33 13.54
N ALA A 96 -10.11 -11.85 13.11
CA ALA A 96 -11.47 -11.41 13.44
C ALA A 96 -12.13 -12.27 14.53
N GLU A 97 -11.52 -13.41 14.89
CA GLU A 97 -12.02 -14.30 15.95
C GLU A 97 -12.17 -13.52 17.27
N PRO A 98 -13.32 -13.61 17.98
CA PRO A 98 -13.63 -12.72 19.10
C PRO A 98 -12.60 -12.67 20.25
N LYS A 99 -11.96 -13.78 20.61
CA LYS A 99 -10.95 -13.82 21.70
C LYS A 99 -9.59 -13.30 21.27
N HIS A 100 -9.34 -13.24 19.97
CA HIS A 100 -8.05 -12.90 19.37
C HIS A 100 -8.14 -11.73 18.39
N LYS A 101 -9.26 -11.01 18.43
CA LYS A 101 -9.58 -9.95 17.49
C LYS A 101 -8.48 -8.89 17.46
N GLY A 102 -8.04 -8.52 16.26
CA GLY A 102 -7.02 -7.50 16.01
C GLY A 102 -5.58 -8.00 16.13
N ARG A 103 -5.34 -9.26 16.54
CA ARG A 103 -3.99 -9.85 16.54
C ARG A 103 -3.47 -10.03 15.12
N GLY A 104 -2.20 -9.68 14.91
CA GLY A 104 -1.48 -9.99 13.69
C GLY A 104 -1.11 -11.48 13.63
N GLY A 105 -1.19 -12.05 12.44
CA GLY A 105 -0.67 -13.37 12.11
C GLY A 105 0.44 -13.28 11.07
N TRP A 106 1.37 -14.24 11.08
CA TRP A 106 2.44 -14.45 10.08
C TRP A 106 3.04 -13.15 9.50
N THR A 107 4.08 -12.65 10.16
CA THR A 107 4.83 -11.46 9.75
C THR A 107 6.01 -11.82 8.84
N TRP A 108 6.67 -10.80 8.30
CA TRP A 108 7.87 -10.88 7.44
C TRP A 108 7.65 -11.53 6.06
N TYR A 109 7.39 -12.83 6.03
CA TYR A 109 7.37 -13.59 4.79
C TYR A 109 5.97 -13.60 4.17
N THR A 110 5.57 -12.46 3.60
CA THR A 110 4.26 -12.29 2.95
C THR A 110 4.33 -11.38 1.74
N GLY A 111 3.60 -11.73 0.68
CA GLY A 111 3.42 -10.87 -0.49
C GLY A 111 2.73 -9.54 -0.15
N SER A 112 2.06 -9.42 0.99
CA SER A 112 1.45 -8.18 1.45
C SER A 112 2.45 -7.03 1.58
N ALA A 113 3.72 -7.30 1.89
CA ALA A 113 4.74 -6.26 1.93
C ALA A 113 4.98 -5.63 0.55
N GLY A 114 5.10 -6.45 -0.50
CA GLY A 114 5.26 -5.98 -1.88
C GLY A 114 4.03 -5.20 -2.38
N TRP A 115 2.83 -5.71 -2.08
CA TRP A 115 1.59 -5.01 -2.43
C TRP A 115 1.40 -3.71 -1.66
N MET A 116 1.80 -3.64 -0.38
CA MET A 116 1.76 -2.39 0.39
C MET A 116 2.70 -1.34 -0.24
N TYR A 117 3.89 -1.77 -0.69
CA TYR A 117 4.82 -0.89 -1.39
C TYR A 117 4.22 -0.32 -2.69
N GLN A 118 3.60 -1.17 -3.51
CA GLN A 118 2.91 -0.75 -4.74
C GLN A 118 1.69 0.13 -4.44
N LEU A 119 0.90 -0.17 -3.41
CA LEU A 119 -0.20 0.68 -2.97
C LEU A 119 0.30 2.08 -2.64
N ILE A 120 1.35 2.19 -1.81
CA ILE A 120 1.87 3.49 -1.36
C ILE A 120 2.43 4.29 -2.53
N LEU A 121 3.31 3.70 -3.37
CA LEU A 121 3.96 4.43 -4.45
C LEU A 121 3.04 4.65 -5.66
N GLU A 122 2.42 3.58 -6.17
CA GLU A 122 1.77 3.61 -7.48
C GLU A 122 0.31 4.02 -7.42
N SER A 123 -0.41 3.67 -6.34
CA SER A 123 -1.84 3.94 -6.23
C SER A 123 -2.14 5.18 -5.39
N PHE A 124 -1.46 5.33 -4.25
CA PHE A 124 -1.71 6.44 -3.31
C PHE A 124 -0.95 7.70 -3.72
N ILE A 125 0.39 7.63 -3.77
CA ILE A 125 1.22 8.72 -4.30
C ILE A 125 0.96 8.90 -5.80
N GLY A 126 0.69 7.80 -6.52
CA GLY A 126 0.34 7.83 -7.93
C GLY A 126 1.52 7.79 -8.88
N LEU A 127 2.74 7.50 -8.41
CA LEU A 127 3.95 7.43 -9.25
C LEU A 127 4.05 6.04 -9.88
N LYS A 128 3.90 5.95 -11.19
CA LYS A 128 4.04 4.71 -11.95
C LYS A 128 5.21 4.79 -12.91
N ARG A 129 6.03 3.74 -12.94
CA ARG A 129 7.08 3.56 -13.95
C ARG A 129 6.69 2.45 -14.90
N GLU A 130 6.56 2.78 -16.18
CA GLU A 130 6.20 1.82 -17.22
C GLU A 130 6.90 2.18 -18.53
N ALA A 131 7.50 1.19 -19.19
CA ALA A 131 8.13 1.35 -20.52
C ALA A 131 9.09 2.56 -20.64
N GLY A 132 9.91 2.79 -19.61
CA GLY A 132 10.87 3.92 -19.60
C GLY A 132 10.25 5.26 -19.19
N LYS A 133 8.95 5.35 -18.95
CA LYS A 133 8.27 6.58 -18.51
C LYS A 133 7.98 6.56 -17.02
N ILE A 134 7.96 7.73 -16.42
CA ILE A 134 7.27 7.96 -15.15
C ILE A 134 5.98 8.73 -15.43
N SER A 135 4.87 8.29 -14.86
CA SER A 135 3.58 8.97 -14.90
C SER A 135 3.02 9.19 -13.50
N PHE A 136 2.12 10.17 -13.39
CA PHE A 136 1.51 10.56 -12.12
C PHE A 136 -0.01 10.51 -12.17
N THR A 137 -0.62 9.85 -11.19
CA THR A 137 -2.06 9.90 -10.91
C THR A 137 -2.28 9.92 -9.39
N PRO A 138 -2.03 11.05 -8.72
CA PRO A 138 -2.03 11.11 -7.26
C PRO A 138 -3.42 10.91 -6.66
N CYS A 139 -3.51 10.10 -5.60
CA CYS A 139 -4.71 9.91 -4.79
C CYS A 139 -4.47 10.30 -3.31
N ILE A 140 -3.61 11.29 -3.10
CA ILE A 140 -3.25 11.78 -1.77
C ILE A 140 -4.37 12.65 -1.16
N PRO A 141 -4.44 12.77 0.18
CA PRO A 141 -5.40 13.62 0.87
C PRO A 141 -5.25 15.10 0.47
N GLU A 142 -6.35 15.85 0.46
CA GLU A 142 -6.34 17.28 0.08
C GLU A 142 -5.60 18.18 1.09
N ASP A 143 -5.48 17.74 2.34
CA ASP A 143 -4.77 18.46 3.41
C ASP A 143 -3.26 18.28 3.36
N TRP A 144 -2.74 17.41 2.48
CA TRP A 144 -1.30 17.27 2.27
C TRP A 144 -0.79 18.39 1.35
N PRO A 145 0.03 19.34 1.85
CA PRO A 145 0.47 20.47 1.04
C PRO A 145 1.43 20.02 -0.08
N SER A 146 2.28 19.03 0.20
CA SER A 146 3.19 18.46 -0.79
C SER A 146 3.68 17.06 -0.40
N VAL A 147 4.20 16.34 -1.40
CA VAL A 147 4.94 15.08 -1.23
C VAL A 147 6.24 15.19 -2.02
N LYS A 148 7.37 14.86 -1.37
CA LYS A 148 8.70 14.82 -1.99
C LYS A 148 9.20 13.40 -2.11
N ILE A 149 9.69 13.03 -3.29
CA ILE A 149 10.21 11.70 -3.58
C ILE A 149 11.58 11.87 -4.23
N LYS A 150 12.57 11.18 -3.68
CA LYS A 150 13.86 11.00 -4.33
C LYS A 150 13.87 9.65 -5.03
N TYR A 151 13.84 9.68 -6.35
CA TYR A 151 13.79 8.49 -7.17
C TYR A 151 15.13 8.27 -7.86
N ARG A 152 15.75 7.10 -7.67
CA ARG A 152 17.03 6.76 -8.30
C ARG A 152 16.81 5.82 -9.48
N ASN A 153 17.40 6.13 -10.62
CA ASN A 153 17.48 5.24 -11.78
C ASN A 153 18.92 5.18 -12.28
N GLY A 154 19.61 4.07 -11.97
CA GLY A 154 21.05 3.97 -12.17
C GLY A 154 21.82 4.96 -11.29
N ASP A 155 22.72 5.72 -11.90
CA ASP A 155 23.51 6.81 -11.32
C ASP A 155 22.72 8.13 -11.17
N ARG A 156 21.52 8.22 -11.76
CA ARG A 156 20.73 9.45 -11.77
C ARG A 156 19.73 9.53 -10.63
N MET A 157 19.64 10.71 -10.05
CA MET A 157 18.65 11.06 -9.03
C MET A 157 17.62 12.03 -9.61
N TYR A 158 16.36 11.66 -9.48
CA TYR A 158 15.20 12.49 -9.80
C TYR A 158 14.62 12.99 -8.48
N GLU A 159 14.51 14.30 -8.34
CA GLU A 159 13.80 14.93 -7.23
C GLU A 159 12.41 15.32 -7.71
N LEU A 160 11.40 14.60 -7.21
CA LEU A 160 10.01 14.77 -7.60
C LEU A 160 9.26 15.43 -6.46
N GLU A 161 8.54 16.51 -6.77
CA GLU A 161 7.70 17.22 -5.80
C GLU A 161 6.28 17.35 -6.35
N LEU A 162 5.33 16.73 -5.66
CA LEU A 162 3.91 16.95 -5.86
C LEU A 162 3.46 18.06 -4.91
N VAL A 163 2.90 19.15 -5.43
CA VAL A 163 2.37 20.27 -4.63
C VAL A 163 0.87 20.39 -4.88
N GLN A 164 0.08 20.47 -3.80
CA GLN A 164 -1.36 20.76 -3.90
C GLN A 164 -1.61 22.23 -3.55
N VAL A 165 -2.10 22.99 -4.53
CA VAL A 165 -2.49 24.40 -4.35
C VAL A 165 -3.99 24.52 -4.57
N LEU A 166 -4.70 25.04 -3.56
CA LEU A 166 -6.13 25.36 -3.67
C LEU A 166 -6.29 26.72 -4.36
N GLU A 167 -6.40 26.72 -5.69
CA GLU A 167 -6.74 27.92 -6.47
C GLU A 167 -8.20 27.89 -6.95
N ALA A 168 -8.99 28.87 -6.51
CA ALA A 168 -10.29 29.26 -7.07
C ALA A 168 -11.32 28.12 -7.31
N GLY A 169 -11.23 27.01 -6.58
CA GLY A 169 -12.20 25.90 -6.65
C GLY A 169 -12.01 24.94 -7.83
N ASN A 170 -11.00 25.13 -8.69
CA ASN A 170 -10.68 24.22 -9.80
C ASN A 170 -9.29 23.61 -9.60
N MET A 171 -9.24 22.28 -9.46
CA MET A 171 -7.99 21.56 -9.27
C MET A 171 -7.37 21.24 -10.62
N ILE A 172 -6.36 22.02 -11.02
CA ILE A 172 -5.59 21.78 -12.25
C ILE A 172 -4.33 20.99 -11.87
N THR A 173 -4.14 19.82 -12.47
CA THR A 173 -2.89 19.06 -12.32
C THR A 173 -1.97 19.38 -13.48
N ARG A 174 -0.72 19.77 -13.19
CA ARG A 174 0.32 20.06 -14.18
C ARG A 174 1.61 19.36 -13.79
N LEU A 175 2.43 19.02 -14.78
CA LEU A 175 3.77 18.49 -14.58
C LEU A 175 4.78 19.45 -15.19
N LEU A 176 5.82 19.77 -14.42
CA LEU A 176 7.00 20.50 -14.89
C LEU A 176 8.22 19.60 -14.72
N VAL A 177 9.07 19.54 -15.74
CA VAL A 177 10.37 18.85 -15.71
C VAL A 177 11.42 19.92 -15.98
N ASP A 178 12.32 20.15 -15.02
CA ASP A 178 13.35 21.20 -15.08
C ASP A 178 12.79 22.58 -15.45
N GLY A 179 11.60 22.91 -14.91
CA GLY A 179 10.88 24.16 -15.17
C GLY A 179 10.07 24.19 -16.47
N ILE A 180 10.09 23.13 -17.28
CA ILE A 180 9.37 23.03 -18.55
C ILE A 180 8.07 22.24 -18.38
N THR A 181 6.93 22.86 -18.72
CA THR A 181 5.61 22.23 -18.69
C THR A 181 5.52 21.08 -19.68
N GLN A 182 5.03 19.93 -19.20
CA GLN A 182 4.79 18.74 -20.03
C GLN A 182 3.34 18.70 -20.56
N PRO A 183 3.11 18.13 -21.75
CA PRO A 183 1.76 17.99 -22.33
C PRO A 183 0.90 16.93 -21.62
N HIS A 184 1.54 16.01 -20.91
CA HIS A 184 0.91 14.93 -20.17
C HIS A 184 1.51 14.88 -18.76
N LEU A 185 0.84 14.19 -17.83
CA LEU A 185 1.37 13.93 -16.48
C LEU A 185 2.40 12.79 -16.49
N SER A 186 3.31 12.82 -17.46
CA SER A 186 4.39 11.86 -17.60
C SER A 186 5.60 12.46 -18.29
N PHE A 187 6.75 11.84 -18.08
CA PHE A 187 8.01 12.18 -18.74
C PHE A 187 8.85 10.92 -18.96
N GLU A 188 9.76 10.98 -19.94
CA GLU A 188 10.71 9.91 -20.22
C GLU A 188 11.80 9.88 -19.16
N VAL A 189 12.09 8.70 -18.65
CA VAL A 189 13.24 8.44 -17.80
C VAL A 189 14.33 7.89 -18.70
N GLU A 190 15.50 8.52 -18.66
CA GLU A 190 16.64 7.99 -19.41
C GLU A 190 16.97 6.56 -18.95
N PRO A 191 17.44 5.69 -19.86
CA PRO A 191 17.89 4.35 -19.47
C PRO A 191 18.90 4.45 -18.33
N ALA A 192 18.80 3.56 -17.35
CA ALA A 192 19.84 3.49 -16.33
C ALA A 192 21.16 3.16 -17.05
N ASN A 193 22.24 3.88 -16.74
CA ASN A 193 23.58 3.41 -17.05
C ASN A 193 23.78 2.12 -16.23
N VAL A 194 23.61 0.97 -16.87
CA VAL A 194 23.99 -0.32 -16.30
C VAL A 194 25.44 -0.51 -16.71
N PRO A 195 26.42 -0.47 -15.77
CA PRO A 195 27.80 -0.78 -16.11
C PRO A 195 27.85 -2.19 -16.71
N GLU A 196 28.63 -2.34 -17.79
CA GLU A 196 28.81 -3.63 -18.44
C GLU A 196 29.39 -4.65 -17.43
N PRO A 197 29.06 -5.96 -17.56
CA PRO A 197 29.48 -6.98 -16.61
C PRO A 197 31.00 -7.11 -16.36
N GLU A 198 31.84 -6.48 -17.17
CA GLU A 198 33.30 -6.56 -17.07
C GLU A 198 33.91 -5.80 -15.88
N GLU A 199 33.19 -4.83 -15.27
CA GLU A 199 33.73 -4.03 -14.16
C GLU A 199 33.70 -4.72 -12.78
N ILE A 200 33.18 -5.95 -12.67
CA ILE A 200 33.06 -6.67 -11.38
C ILE A 200 34.32 -7.51 -11.05
N GLN A 201 35.26 -7.69 -11.99
CA GLN A 201 36.43 -8.56 -11.74
C GLN A 201 37.59 -7.93 -10.96
N ASP A 202 37.62 -6.61 -10.77
CA ASP A 202 38.76 -5.93 -10.13
C ASP A 202 38.55 -5.57 -8.63
N ALA A 203 37.43 -5.97 -8.02
CA ALA A 203 37.16 -5.71 -6.60
C ALA A 203 37.59 -6.84 -5.64
N GLU A 204 38.17 -7.94 -6.15
CA GLU A 204 38.65 -9.09 -5.35
C GLU A 204 40.15 -9.39 -5.55
N ARG A 205 41.00 -8.36 -5.65
CA ARG A 205 42.46 -8.52 -5.55
C ARG A 205 43.07 -7.72 -4.42
#